data_AF-A0A7W8GI78-F1
#
_entry.id   AF-A0A7W8GI78-F1
#
_cell.length_a   1.000
_cell.length_b   1.000
_cell.length_c   1.000
_cell.angle_alpha   90.00
_cell.angle_beta   90.00
_cell.angle_gamma   90.00
#
_symmetry.space_group_name_H-M   'P 1'
#
loop_
_entity.id
_entity.type
_entity.pdbx_description
1 polymer ?
#
loop_
_entity_poly.entity_id
_entity_poly.type
_entity_poly.pdbx_seq_one_letter_code
_entity_poly.pdbx_strand_id
1 'polypeptide(L)'
;MRSLTLLLPLTLLLAACGSREVQAPGAYDLSGTIGGDWGENPRLRLALVGTGFPTALTNDGNQPQNVVSSGLNSWNFGFDLPRSPSVATVAGVYQVIAYNDANNTGTYEPGETFARNRQWLIYSEFGGDIPAVKLPGSGEELTPAMTVERGWNLYNRNFPLSGSNPSPAGRVTGYDISR
;
A
#
# COMPACT_ATOMS: atom_id res chain seq x y z
N MET A 1 -28.18 -38.10 51.03
CA MET A 1 -26.99 -38.10 50.14
C MET A 1 -27.51 -37.97 48.71
N ARG A 2 -27.64 -36.74 48.20
CA ARG A 2 -26.70 -36.06 47.28
C ARG A 2 -26.43 -36.87 46.00
N SER A 3 -27.00 -36.39 44.89
CA SER A 3 -26.33 -36.22 43.60
C SER A 3 -27.16 -35.29 42.73
N LEU A 4 -26.78 -34.02 42.74
CA LEU A 4 -27.25 -32.98 41.82
C LEU A 4 -26.13 -32.84 40.79
N THR A 5 -26.29 -33.42 39.60
CA THR A 5 -25.28 -33.30 38.53
C THR A 5 -25.75 -32.25 37.53
N LEU A 6 -24.96 -31.19 37.45
CA LEU A 6 -25.20 -29.94 36.74
C LEU A 6 -25.41 -30.12 35.23
N LEU A 7 -26.43 -29.43 34.71
CA LEU A 7 -26.54 -28.97 33.34
C LEU A 7 -25.79 -27.64 33.17
N LEU A 8 -24.84 -27.61 32.22
CA LEU A 8 -24.32 -26.48 31.41
C LEU A 8 -23.67 -25.27 32.16
N PRO A 9 -22.72 -24.51 31.54
CA PRO A 9 -22.70 -24.21 30.11
C PRO A 9 -21.35 -24.32 29.38
N LEU A 10 -21.44 -24.86 28.17
CA LEU A 10 -20.47 -24.78 27.09
C LEU A 10 -20.67 -23.42 26.38
N THR A 11 -20.23 -22.30 26.96
CA THR A 11 -20.48 -20.95 26.41
C THR A 11 -19.25 -20.02 26.40
N LEU A 12 -18.05 -20.52 26.11
CA LEU A 12 -16.85 -19.67 26.07
C LEU A 12 -15.86 -20.01 24.92
N LEU A 13 -16.37 -20.23 23.71
CA LEU A 13 -15.53 -20.33 22.50
C LEU A 13 -16.02 -19.42 21.35
N LEU A 14 -16.55 -18.23 21.68
CA LEU A 14 -16.90 -17.18 20.71
C LEU A 14 -16.21 -15.86 21.08
N ALA A 15 -14.87 -15.82 21.00
CA ALA A 15 -14.12 -14.55 20.99
C ALA A 15 -12.69 -14.76 20.48
N ALA A 16 -12.55 -15.19 19.22
CA ALA A 16 -11.28 -15.07 18.51
C ALA A 16 -11.51 -14.75 17.03
N CYS A 17 -12.51 -13.92 16.72
CA CYS A 17 -12.41 -13.07 15.54
C CYS A 17 -11.45 -11.95 15.94
N GLY A 18 -10.15 -12.16 15.71
CA GLY A 18 -9.13 -11.15 15.97
C GLY A 18 -9.40 -9.90 15.14
N SER A 19 -10.09 -8.93 15.74
CA SER A 19 -10.10 -7.57 15.23
C SER A 19 -8.66 -7.07 15.33
N ARG A 20 -7.93 -7.10 14.22
CA ARG A 20 -6.63 -6.42 14.13
C ARG A 20 -6.90 -4.95 14.46
N GLU A 21 -6.31 -4.49 15.55
CA GLU A 21 -6.52 -3.14 16.07
C GLU A 21 -6.17 -2.12 14.98
N VAL A 22 -7.13 -1.26 14.62
CA VAL A 22 -6.89 -0.18 13.67
C VAL A 22 -5.90 0.78 14.31
N GLN A 23 -4.74 0.95 13.67
CA GLN A 23 -3.66 1.78 14.21
C GLN A 23 -3.81 3.23 13.73
N ALA A 24 -3.16 4.17 14.41
CA ALA A 24 -3.06 5.53 13.90
C ALA A 24 -2.27 5.55 12.57
N PRO A 25 -2.61 6.43 11.60
CA PRO A 25 -1.94 6.51 10.30
C PRO A 25 -0.40 6.45 10.32
N GLY A 26 0.25 7.12 11.27
CA GLY A 26 1.71 7.15 11.38
C GLY A 26 2.37 5.87 11.93
N ALA A 27 1.59 4.87 12.36
CA ALA A 27 2.11 3.61 12.88
C ALA A 27 2.46 2.60 11.77
N TYR A 28 1.89 2.78 10.58
CA TYR A 28 2.08 1.91 9.42
C TYR A 28 3.47 2.08 8.79
N ASP A 29 3.83 1.19 7.86
CA ASP A 29 5.09 1.27 7.11
C ASP A 29 5.14 2.50 6.18
N LEU A 30 4.00 2.90 5.64
CA LEU A 30 3.86 4.06 4.78
C LEU A 30 2.71 4.93 5.27
N SER A 31 2.96 6.24 5.37
CA SER A 31 1.96 7.21 5.82
C SER A 31 2.08 8.54 5.07
N GLY A 32 0.97 9.25 4.97
CA GLY A 32 0.93 10.56 4.33
C GLY A 32 -0.46 11.14 4.27
N THR A 33 -0.68 12.00 3.29
CA THR A 33 -1.96 12.69 3.09
C THR A 33 -2.60 12.32 1.75
N ILE A 34 -3.93 12.33 1.74
CA ILE A 34 -4.75 12.33 0.52
C ILE A 34 -5.41 13.71 0.43
N GLY A 35 -5.27 14.38 -0.70
CA GLY A 35 -5.90 15.66 -0.97
C GLY A 35 -6.63 15.70 -2.31
N GLY A 36 -7.37 16.78 -2.53
CA GLY A 36 -8.10 17.03 -3.78
C GLY A 36 -9.59 16.77 -3.66
N ASP A 37 -10.34 17.12 -4.70
CA ASP A 37 -11.77 16.86 -4.77
C ASP A 37 -12.03 15.41 -5.20
N TRP A 38 -12.81 14.67 -4.41
CA TRP A 38 -13.18 13.27 -4.66
C TRP A 38 -14.69 13.08 -4.82
N GLY A 39 -15.45 14.18 -4.91
CA GLY A 39 -16.90 14.18 -4.90
C GLY A 39 -17.51 14.11 -3.50
N GLU A 40 -18.82 13.92 -3.45
CA GLU A 40 -19.57 13.85 -2.19
C GLU A 40 -19.39 12.49 -1.51
N ASN A 41 -19.00 12.52 -0.22
CA ASN A 41 -18.86 11.33 0.64
C ASN A 41 -18.02 10.18 0.03
N PRO A 42 -16.77 10.43 -0.40
CA PRO A 42 -15.95 9.42 -1.04
C PRO A 42 -15.61 8.28 -0.07
N ARG A 43 -15.57 7.05 -0.59
CA ARG A 43 -15.08 5.87 0.13
C ARG A 43 -13.62 5.62 -0.26
N LEU A 44 -12.72 6.42 0.31
CA LEU A 44 -11.31 6.33 -0.03
C LEU A 44 -10.67 5.07 0.52
N ARG A 45 -9.91 4.39 -0.34
CA ARG A 45 -9.04 3.27 -0.01
C ARG A 45 -7.71 3.41 -0.74
N LEU A 46 -6.76 2.59 -0.33
CA LEU A 46 -5.42 2.52 -0.90
C LEU A 46 -5.18 1.15 -1.52
N ALA A 47 -4.44 1.14 -2.61
CA ALA A 47 -3.96 -0.07 -3.24
C ALA A 47 -2.49 0.04 -3.59
N LEU A 48 -1.76 -1.05 -3.42
CA LEU A 48 -0.41 -1.21 -3.96
C LEU A 48 -0.55 -1.72 -5.39
N VAL A 49 -0.21 -0.88 -6.36
CA VAL A 49 -0.22 -1.24 -7.78
C VAL A 49 1.19 -1.26 -8.32
N GLY A 50 1.51 -2.19 -9.20
CA GLY A 50 2.87 -2.25 -9.74
C GLY A 50 3.13 -3.44 -10.64
N THR A 51 4.38 -3.57 -11.03
CA THR A 51 4.89 -4.68 -11.84
C THR A 51 6.10 -5.32 -11.16
N GLY A 52 6.06 -6.64 -11.00
CA GLY A 52 7.18 -7.44 -10.53
C GLY A 52 7.95 -8.07 -11.70
N PHE A 53 9.23 -8.33 -11.51
CA PHE A 53 10.09 -9.03 -12.46
C PHE A 53 10.01 -10.56 -12.22
N PRO A 54 9.83 -11.40 -13.27
CA PRO A 54 10.03 -11.08 -14.69
C PRO A 54 8.84 -10.44 -15.45
N THR A 55 7.59 -10.49 -15.00
CA THR A 55 6.47 -9.60 -15.42
C THR A 55 5.17 -10.10 -14.78
N ALA A 56 4.80 -9.52 -13.65
CA ALA A 56 3.51 -9.78 -13.02
C ALA A 56 2.93 -8.47 -12.49
N LEU A 57 1.72 -8.14 -12.92
CA LEU A 57 1.01 -6.95 -12.45
C LEU A 57 0.34 -7.27 -11.11
N THR A 58 0.48 -6.37 -10.15
CA THR A 58 -0.29 -6.43 -8.89
C THR A 58 -1.20 -5.23 -8.77
N ASN A 59 -2.32 -5.48 -8.11
CA ASN A 59 -3.26 -4.49 -7.63
C ASN A 59 -3.83 -5.06 -6.32
N ASP A 60 -3.20 -4.70 -5.21
CA ASP A 60 -3.53 -5.25 -3.90
C ASP A 60 -4.07 -4.14 -2.97
N GLY A 61 -5.39 -4.14 -2.79
CA GLY A 61 -6.10 -3.30 -1.82
C GLY A 61 -6.31 -3.96 -0.45
N ASN A 62 -5.90 -5.21 -0.27
CA ASN A 62 -6.15 -5.96 0.97
C ASN A 62 -5.07 -5.75 2.04
N GLN A 63 -4.11 -4.87 1.78
CA GLN A 63 -3.12 -4.50 2.77
C GLN A 63 -3.77 -3.76 3.94
N PRO A 64 -3.30 -4.00 5.18
CA PRO A 64 -3.71 -3.23 6.34
C PRO A 64 -3.53 -1.75 6.08
N GLN A 65 -4.60 -1.00 6.26
CA GLN A 65 -4.63 0.42 5.96
C GLN A 65 -5.60 1.14 6.89
N ASN A 66 -5.40 2.45 7.02
CA ASN A 66 -6.33 3.33 7.71
C ASN A 66 -6.37 4.66 6.97
N VAL A 67 -7.57 5.13 6.61
CA VAL A 67 -7.78 6.43 5.98
C VAL A 67 -8.77 7.20 6.85
N VAL A 68 -8.33 8.35 7.36
CA VAL A 68 -9.12 9.18 8.28
C VAL A 68 -9.21 10.59 7.76
N SER A 69 -10.41 11.17 7.76
CA SER A 69 -10.58 12.57 7.35
C SER A 69 -9.85 13.50 8.32
N SER A 70 -9.13 14.45 7.76
CA SER A 70 -8.42 15.53 8.47
C SER A 70 -9.03 16.91 8.21
N GLY A 71 -10.09 16.98 7.40
CA GLY A 71 -10.77 18.21 7.02
C GLY A 71 -11.53 18.06 5.71
N LEU A 72 -12.00 19.19 5.17
CA LEU A 72 -12.63 19.23 3.85
C LEU A 72 -11.62 18.80 2.79
N ASN A 73 -11.96 17.78 1.99
CA ASN A 73 -11.13 17.30 0.88
C ASN A 73 -9.69 16.92 1.30
N SER A 74 -9.53 16.46 2.54
CA SER A 74 -8.25 16.08 3.11
C SER A 74 -8.39 14.88 4.04
N TRP A 75 -7.48 13.93 3.90
CA TRP A 75 -7.38 12.73 4.73
C TRP A 75 -5.93 12.45 5.09
N ASN A 76 -5.70 11.91 6.28
CA ASN A 76 -4.45 11.25 6.63
C ASN A 76 -4.59 9.76 6.39
N PHE A 77 -3.49 9.10 6.02
CA PHE A 77 -3.52 7.67 5.82
C PHE A 77 -2.27 6.94 6.31
N GLY A 78 -2.46 5.66 6.61
CA GLY A 78 -1.42 4.67 6.85
C GLY A 78 -1.67 3.41 6.02
N PHE A 79 -0.60 2.77 5.56
CA PHE A 79 -0.61 1.59 4.70
C PHE A 79 0.59 0.69 5.03
N ASP A 80 0.35 -0.59 5.36
CA ASP A 80 1.42 -1.55 5.57
C ASP A 80 1.94 -2.04 4.21
N LEU A 81 3.26 -2.12 4.09
CA LEU A 81 3.87 -2.73 2.92
C LEU A 81 4.00 -4.23 3.16
N PRO A 82 3.71 -5.08 2.16
CA PRO A 82 3.93 -6.50 2.32
C PRO A 82 5.43 -6.75 2.52
N ARG A 83 5.78 -7.63 3.47
CA ARG A 83 7.18 -8.00 3.73
C ARG A 83 7.91 -8.50 2.49
N SER A 84 7.17 -9.22 1.63
CA SER A 84 7.57 -9.61 0.29
C SER A 84 6.33 -9.49 -0.61
N PRO A 85 6.36 -8.67 -1.67
CA PRO A 85 5.28 -8.61 -2.64
C PRO A 85 5.11 -9.98 -3.30
N SER A 86 3.86 -10.44 -3.45
CA SER A 86 3.54 -11.75 -4.05
C SER A 86 3.98 -11.90 -5.51
N VAL A 87 4.16 -10.78 -6.21
CA VAL A 87 4.53 -10.73 -7.63
C VAL A 87 6.00 -10.40 -7.89
N ALA A 88 6.77 -10.01 -6.87
CA ALA A 88 8.21 -9.79 -7.02
C ALA A 88 8.95 -11.11 -6.78
N THR A 89 9.23 -11.86 -7.84
CA THR A 89 10.09 -13.06 -7.71
C THR A 89 11.53 -12.67 -7.34
N VAL A 90 11.99 -11.50 -7.77
CA VAL A 90 13.34 -10.98 -7.52
C VAL A 90 13.33 -9.50 -7.15
N ALA A 91 12.58 -8.69 -7.91
CA ALA A 91 12.38 -7.27 -7.66
C ALA A 91 11.04 -6.81 -8.23
N GLY A 92 10.60 -5.60 -7.88
CA GLY A 92 9.41 -5.00 -8.45
C GLY A 92 9.32 -3.49 -8.22
N VAL A 93 8.56 -2.83 -9.07
CA VAL A 93 8.30 -1.39 -9.03
C VAL A 93 6.82 -1.18 -8.78
N TYR A 94 6.52 -0.49 -7.70
CA TYR A 94 5.18 -0.31 -7.17
C TYR A 94 4.88 1.14 -6.85
N GLN A 95 3.61 1.44 -6.70
CA GLN A 95 3.12 2.71 -6.24
C GLN A 95 1.89 2.48 -5.37
N VAL A 96 1.77 3.24 -4.28
CA VAL A 96 0.50 3.33 -3.55
C VAL A 96 -0.37 4.36 -4.24
N ILE A 97 -1.58 3.96 -4.61
CA ILE A 97 -2.62 4.84 -5.14
C ILE A 97 -3.74 5.00 -4.11
N ALA A 98 -4.39 6.15 -4.11
CA ALA A 98 -5.68 6.33 -3.47
C ALA A 98 -6.77 6.20 -4.52
N TYR A 99 -7.89 5.55 -4.19
CA TYR A 99 -9.03 5.41 -5.07
C TYR A 99 -10.35 5.51 -4.31
N ASN A 100 -11.41 5.92 -5.00
CA ASN A 100 -12.77 5.93 -4.46
C ASN A 100 -13.45 4.60 -4.77
N ASP A 101 -13.55 3.74 -3.75
CA ASP A 101 -14.16 2.42 -3.79
C ASP A 101 -15.69 2.53 -3.81
N ALA A 102 -16.23 3.02 -4.93
CA ALA A 102 -17.64 3.40 -5.05
C ALA A 102 -18.59 2.20 -4.92
N ASN A 103 -18.13 1.01 -5.32
CA ASN A 103 -18.88 -0.23 -5.25
C ASN A 103 -18.59 -1.07 -3.98
N ASN A 104 -17.69 -0.58 -3.11
CA ASN A 104 -17.31 -1.21 -1.85
C ASN A 104 -16.75 -2.64 -2.00
N THR A 105 -16.01 -2.90 -3.08
CA THR A 105 -15.35 -4.20 -3.31
C THR A 105 -14.04 -4.31 -2.53
N GLY A 106 -13.46 -3.18 -2.12
CA GLY A 106 -12.16 -3.16 -1.44
C GLY A 106 -10.97 -3.45 -2.36
N THR A 107 -11.18 -3.50 -3.67
CA THR A 107 -10.14 -3.66 -4.69
C THR A 107 -10.30 -2.54 -5.71
N TYR A 108 -9.20 -1.98 -6.21
CA TYR A 108 -9.29 -0.98 -7.28
C TYR A 108 -9.77 -1.64 -8.58
N GLU A 109 -10.79 -1.08 -9.21
CA GLU A 109 -11.33 -1.55 -10.50
C GLU A 109 -11.17 -0.51 -11.62
N PRO A 110 -10.98 -0.95 -12.89
CA PRO A 110 -10.97 -0.04 -14.02
C PRO A 110 -12.26 0.80 -14.09
N GLY A 111 -12.11 2.12 -14.11
CA GLY A 111 -13.22 3.07 -14.12
C GLY A 111 -13.43 3.79 -12.78
N GLU A 112 -12.85 3.28 -11.68
CA GLU A 112 -12.84 4.02 -10.43
C GLU A 112 -11.90 5.22 -10.49
N THR A 113 -12.29 6.29 -9.80
CA THR A 113 -11.45 7.49 -9.68
C THR A 113 -10.27 7.17 -8.78
N PHE A 114 -9.06 7.50 -9.23
CA PHE A 114 -7.83 7.30 -8.46
C PHE A 114 -6.90 8.50 -8.58
N ALA A 115 -5.97 8.59 -7.64
CA ALA A 115 -4.86 9.54 -7.64
C ALA A 115 -3.58 8.84 -7.17
N ARG A 116 -2.45 9.42 -7.56
CA ARG A 116 -1.11 8.91 -7.27
C ARG A 116 -0.13 10.06 -7.25
N ASN A 117 1.05 9.85 -6.68
CA ASN A 117 2.09 10.87 -6.63
C ASN A 117 3.21 10.58 -7.65
N ARG A 118 4.39 11.16 -7.44
CA ARG A 118 5.58 10.94 -8.28
C ARG A 118 6.66 10.13 -7.57
N GLN A 119 6.25 9.36 -6.56
CA GLN A 119 7.12 8.47 -5.80
C GLN A 119 6.81 7.02 -6.17
N TRP A 120 7.86 6.21 -6.26
CA TRP A 120 7.81 4.79 -6.57
C TRP A 120 8.44 4.00 -5.44
N LEU A 121 7.80 2.91 -5.06
CA LEU A 121 8.30 1.94 -4.10
C LEU A 121 8.97 0.82 -4.87
N ILE A 122 10.26 0.61 -4.63
CA ILE A 122 11.06 -0.41 -5.30
C ILE A 122 11.36 -1.51 -4.29
N TYR A 123 10.89 -2.72 -4.55
CA TYR A 123 11.25 -3.88 -3.74
C TYR A 123 12.37 -4.66 -4.45
N SER A 124 13.37 -5.10 -3.69
CA SER A 124 14.39 -6.04 -4.16
C SER A 124 14.70 -7.08 -3.09
N GLU A 125 14.63 -8.36 -3.43
CA GLU A 125 14.96 -9.43 -2.48
C GLU A 125 16.45 -9.42 -2.10
N PHE A 126 17.32 -9.00 -3.04
CA PHE A 126 18.78 -9.09 -2.88
C PHE A 126 19.48 -7.73 -2.88
N GLY A 127 18.79 -6.65 -3.25
CA GLY A 127 19.42 -5.36 -3.57
C GLY A 127 20.21 -5.41 -4.89
N GLY A 128 20.96 -4.34 -5.17
CA GLY A 128 21.79 -4.20 -6.36
C GLY A 128 21.14 -3.40 -7.49
N ASP A 129 21.67 -3.55 -8.70
CA ASP A 129 21.21 -2.80 -9.86
C ASP A 129 19.91 -3.39 -10.43
N ILE A 130 18.91 -2.53 -10.56
CA ILE A 130 17.62 -2.83 -11.19
C ILE A 130 17.57 -2.11 -12.54
N PRO A 131 17.17 -2.81 -13.63
CA PRO A 131 17.03 -2.19 -14.94
C PRO A 131 15.88 -1.18 -14.97
N ALA A 132 15.92 -0.28 -15.96
CA ALA A 132 14.80 0.62 -16.22
C ALA A 132 13.51 -0.16 -16.48
N VAL A 133 12.41 0.25 -15.85
CA VAL A 133 11.07 -0.30 -16.10
C VAL A 133 10.36 0.58 -17.10
N LYS A 134 9.75 -0.04 -18.11
CA LYS A 134 8.94 0.64 -19.12
C LYS A 134 7.50 0.17 -19.03
N LEU A 135 6.56 1.07 -19.33
CA LEU A 135 5.16 0.72 -19.48
C LEU A 135 4.99 -0.21 -20.70
N PRO A 136 4.30 -1.35 -20.53
CA PRO A 136 3.99 -2.23 -21.65
C PRO A 136 3.23 -1.48 -22.75
N GLY A 137 3.66 -1.62 -24.00
CA GLY A 137 2.97 -1.07 -25.17
C GLY A 137 3.26 0.39 -25.51
N SER A 138 3.70 1.24 -24.57
CA SER A 138 4.05 2.64 -24.86
C SER A 138 5.56 2.89 -24.99
N GLY A 139 6.39 2.02 -24.42
CA GLY A 139 7.84 2.23 -24.36
C GLY A 139 8.28 3.37 -23.43
N GLU A 140 7.32 4.06 -22.80
CA GLU A 140 7.56 5.11 -21.82
C GLU A 140 8.25 4.51 -20.60
N GLU A 141 9.36 5.13 -20.18
CA GLU A 141 10.06 4.75 -18.97
C GLU A 141 9.23 5.13 -17.74
N LEU A 142 8.91 4.13 -16.92
CA LEU A 142 8.25 4.30 -15.63
C LEU A 142 9.26 4.71 -14.57
N THR A 143 10.38 3.98 -14.51
CA THR A 143 11.51 4.26 -13.64
C THR A 143 12.84 4.03 -14.39
N PRO A 144 13.87 4.86 -14.15
CA PRO A 144 15.19 4.65 -14.73
C PRO A 144 15.86 3.42 -14.14
N ALA A 145 16.98 2.99 -14.74
CA ALA A 145 17.88 2.04 -14.09
C ALA A 145 18.47 2.67 -12.84
N MET A 146 18.55 1.91 -11.76
CA MET A 146 18.99 2.42 -10.45
C MET A 146 19.56 1.30 -9.58
N THR A 147 20.40 1.66 -8.62
CA THR A 147 20.87 0.76 -7.58
C THR A 147 19.97 0.89 -6.36
N VAL A 148 19.58 -0.23 -5.75
CA VAL A 148 18.74 -0.25 -4.54
C VAL A 148 19.33 -1.15 -3.46
N GLU A 149 18.89 -0.95 -2.22
CA GLU A 149 19.17 -1.89 -1.14
C GLU A 149 18.17 -3.05 -1.14
N ARG A 150 18.51 -4.10 -0.36
CA ARG A 150 17.58 -5.19 -0.08
C ARG A 150 16.35 -4.66 0.68
N GLY A 151 15.17 -5.14 0.29
CA GLY A 151 13.88 -4.75 0.82
C GLY A 151 13.25 -3.61 0.04
N TRP A 152 12.43 -2.81 0.74
CA TRP A 152 11.75 -1.64 0.17
C TRP A 152 12.69 -0.44 0.06
N ASN A 153 12.56 0.29 -1.04
CA ASN A 153 13.25 1.55 -1.31
C ASN A 153 12.23 2.56 -1.86
N LEU A 154 12.44 3.86 -1.60
CA LEU A 154 11.62 4.94 -2.12
C LEU A 154 12.42 5.71 -3.18
N TYR A 155 11.93 5.68 -4.42
CA TYR A 155 12.41 6.53 -5.49
C TYR A 155 11.47 7.74 -5.66
N ASN A 156 11.99 8.95 -5.49
CA ASN A 156 11.24 10.17 -5.74
C ASN A 156 11.67 10.79 -7.07
N ARG A 157 10.77 10.77 -8.05
CA ARG A 157 11.02 11.23 -9.42
C ARG A 157 11.20 12.75 -9.55
N ASN A 158 10.91 13.50 -8.49
CA ASN A 158 11.16 14.95 -8.46
C ASN A 158 12.63 15.29 -8.21
N PHE A 159 13.44 14.30 -7.83
CA PHE A 159 14.88 14.46 -7.61
C PHE A 159 15.68 13.57 -8.57
N PRO A 160 16.90 13.97 -8.96
CA PRO A 160 17.77 13.12 -9.76
C PRO A 160 18.18 11.87 -8.98
N LEU A 161 18.67 10.85 -9.68
CA LEU A 161 19.31 9.72 -9.05
C LEU A 161 20.58 10.17 -8.30
N SER A 162 20.78 9.64 -7.11
CA SER A 162 21.92 9.95 -6.25
C SER A 162 22.13 8.84 -5.22
N GLY A 163 23.15 8.96 -4.38
CA GLY A 163 23.33 8.05 -3.23
C GLY A 163 22.21 8.11 -2.19
N SER A 164 21.23 9.01 -2.33
CA SER A 164 20.07 9.14 -1.45
C SER A 164 18.73 9.03 -2.18
N ASN A 165 18.74 8.71 -3.48
CA ASN A 165 17.54 8.56 -4.29
C ASN A 165 17.81 7.53 -5.41
N PRO A 166 17.27 6.30 -5.33
CA PRO A 166 16.36 5.81 -4.30
C PRO A 166 16.99 5.70 -2.91
N SER A 167 16.19 5.85 -1.85
CA SER A 167 16.62 5.61 -0.47
C SER A 167 15.96 4.35 0.11
N PRO A 168 16.59 3.65 1.07
CA PRO A 168 15.96 2.55 1.78
C PRO A 168 14.70 3.00 2.52
N ALA A 169 13.64 2.21 2.44
CA ALA A 169 12.31 2.54 2.95
C ALA A 169 11.88 1.54 4.04
N GLY A 170 12.43 1.70 5.24
CA GLY A 170 11.95 0.96 6.43
C GLY A 170 10.62 1.51 6.96
N ARG A 171 10.46 2.84 6.94
CA ARG A 171 9.19 3.54 7.15
C ARG A 171 9.18 4.82 6.32
N VAL A 172 8.10 5.07 5.58
CA VAL A 172 7.92 6.22 4.69
C VAL A 172 6.85 7.15 5.28
N THR A 173 7.21 8.42 5.46
CA THR A 173 6.30 9.47 5.95
C THR A 173 6.25 10.62 4.95
N GLY A 174 5.13 11.35 4.91
CA GLY A 174 4.95 12.44 3.94
C GLY A 174 4.74 11.94 2.52
N TYR A 175 4.14 10.75 2.37
CA TYR A 175 3.73 10.24 1.06
C TYR A 175 2.43 10.92 0.64
N ASP A 176 2.52 12.06 -0.02
CA ASP A 176 1.34 12.86 -0.34
C ASP A 176 0.75 12.46 -1.71
N ILE A 177 -0.54 12.12 -1.71
CA ILE A 177 -1.34 11.74 -2.88
C ILE A 177 -2.39 12.83 -3.10
N SER A 178 -2.44 13.44 -4.28
CA SER A 178 -3.41 14.49 -4.56
C SER A 178 -4.08 14.29 -5.91
N ARG A 179 -5.39 14.57 -5.96
CA ARG A 179 -6.18 14.67 -7.19
C ARG A 179 -6.36 16.13 -7.61
#